data_AF-A0A2Z5ZLS8-F1
#
_entry.id   AF-A0A2Z5ZLS8-F1
#
_cell.length_a   1.000
_cell.length_b   1.000
_cell.length_c   1.000
_cell.angle_alpha   90.00
_cell.angle_beta   90.00
_cell.angle_gamma   90.00
#
_symmetry.space_group_name_H-M   'P 1'
#
loop_
_entity.id
_entity.type
_entity.pdbx_description
1 polymer ?
#
loop_
_entity_poly.entity_id
_entity_poly.type
_entity_poly.pdbx_seq_one_letter_code
_entity_poly.pdbx_strand_id
1 'polypeptide(L)'
;MPASVRAASVQLRHIREQAKAGTVNWRRKLIYWSGAIMVGLVAVAFAALADKAATLRNHILALSPWLMLGVLPGGLALSTWLTRTWFRGAQGSGIPQAIACMHLNDFRVVDKVLSLKIAIAKIFLTSFGLLCGASIGREGPTVQVGAAIMHTVGRFMGIHDPVRQHALIKAGGAAGVAAAFNTPWPVLCLALKSLPTLTNNAPAAPC
;
A
#
# COMPACT_ATOMS: atom_id res chain seq x y z
N MET A 1 49.24 13.89 -32.82
CA MET A 1 48.70 13.64 -31.46
C MET A 1 48.55 12.13 -31.25
N PRO A 2 49.19 11.52 -30.24
CA PRO A 2 49.27 10.07 -30.13
C PRO A 2 47.93 9.42 -29.72
N ALA A 3 47.61 8.28 -30.34
CA ALA A 3 46.37 7.53 -30.17
C ALA A 3 46.08 7.09 -28.72
N SER A 4 47.13 6.98 -27.88
CA SER A 4 47.03 6.63 -26.46
C SER A 4 46.25 7.65 -25.63
N VAL A 5 46.31 8.93 -25.97
CA VAL A 5 45.60 10.01 -25.24
C VAL A 5 44.10 9.98 -25.52
N ARG A 6 43.69 9.60 -26.75
CA ARG A 6 42.27 9.42 -27.11
C ARG A 6 41.65 8.24 -26.35
N ALA A 7 42.33 7.10 -26.29
CA ALA A 7 41.82 5.92 -25.59
C ALA A 7 41.59 6.17 -24.08
N ALA A 8 42.55 6.81 -23.40
CA ALA A 8 42.43 7.16 -21.99
C ALA A 8 41.25 8.13 -21.72
N SER A 9 41.02 9.10 -22.60
CA SER A 9 39.93 10.07 -22.46
C SER A 9 38.53 9.45 -22.63
N VAL A 10 38.40 8.44 -23.51
CA VAL A 10 37.14 7.70 -23.73
C VAL A 10 36.86 6.75 -22.55
N GLN A 11 37.88 6.06 -22.05
CA GLN A 11 37.80 5.19 -20.88
C GLN A 11 37.36 5.97 -19.62
N LEU A 12 37.94 7.15 -19.38
CA LEU A 12 37.58 8.02 -18.25
C LEU A 12 36.16 8.57 -18.36
N ARG A 13 35.69 8.89 -19.57
CA ARG A 13 34.28 9.27 -19.80
C ARG A 13 33.33 8.12 -19.48
N HIS A 14 33.64 6.90 -19.92
CA HIS A 14 32.83 5.72 -19.60
C HIS A 14 32.78 5.41 -18.10
N ILE A 15 33.89 5.50 -17.37
CA ILE A 15 33.92 5.29 -15.92
C ILE A 15 33.10 6.37 -15.19
N ARG A 16 33.18 7.63 -15.63
CA ARG A 16 32.43 8.74 -15.01
C ARG A 16 30.92 8.66 -15.27
N GLU A 17 30.52 8.23 -16.47
CA GLU A 17 29.11 7.94 -16.81
C GLU A 17 28.59 6.73 -16.01
N GLN A 18 29.38 5.66 -15.87
CA GLN A 18 29.03 4.50 -15.04
C GLN A 18 28.92 4.84 -13.56
N ALA A 19 29.80 5.69 -13.03
CA ALA A 19 29.72 6.16 -11.64
C ALA A 19 28.45 7.01 -11.40
N LYS A 20 28.12 7.93 -12.32
CA LYS A 20 26.87 8.72 -12.25
C LYS A 20 25.62 7.83 -12.34
N ALA A 21 25.61 6.85 -13.25
CA ALA A 21 24.51 5.90 -13.37
C ALA A 21 24.36 5.01 -12.12
N GLY A 22 25.48 4.61 -11.52
CA GLY A 22 25.52 3.84 -10.27
C GLY A 22 24.88 4.58 -9.10
N THR A 23 25.23 5.85 -8.88
CA THR A 23 24.69 6.66 -7.78
C THR A 23 23.17 6.89 -7.93
N VAL A 24 22.69 7.15 -9.14
CA VAL A 24 21.25 7.35 -9.40
C VAL A 24 20.45 6.07 -9.19
N ASN A 25 20.98 4.91 -9.58
CA ASN A 25 20.32 3.63 -9.36
C ASN A 25 20.29 3.24 -7.88
N TRP A 26 21.35 3.51 -7.13
CA TRP A 26 21.41 3.24 -5.70
C TRP A 26 20.43 4.11 -4.92
N ARG A 27 20.30 5.39 -5.29
CA ARG A 27 19.30 6.30 -4.72
C ARG A 27 17.87 5.80 -4.93
N ARG A 28 17.53 5.30 -6.12
CA ARG A 28 16.21 4.71 -6.38
C ARG A 28 15.95 3.47 -5.53
N LYS A 29 16.94 2.58 -5.40
CA LYS A 29 16.83 1.38 -4.54
C LYS A 29 16.56 1.74 -3.09
N LEU A 30 17.29 2.73 -2.54
CA LEU A 30 17.07 3.20 -1.18
C LEU A 30 15.64 3.72 -0.96
N ILE A 31 15.11 4.50 -1.90
CA ILE A 31 13.75 5.04 -1.77
C ILE A 31 12.70 3.92 -1.85
N TYR A 32 12.92 2.86 -2.65
CA TYR A 32 12.01 1.70 -2.64
C TYR A 32 12.06 0.94 -1.31
N TRP A 33 13.26 0.76 -0.75
CA TRP A 33 13.42 0.13 0.56
C TRP A 33 12.78 0.96 1.68
N SER A 34 12.98 2.28 1.67
CA SER A 34 12.32 3.17 2.64
C SER A 34 10.80 3.13 2.51
N GLY A 35 10.28 3.08 1.28
CA GLY A 35 8.85 2.89 1.04
C GLY A 35 8.34 1.59 1.65
N ALA A 36 9.07 0.48 1.48
CA ALA A 36 8.65 -0.83 1.97
C ALA A 36 8.65 -0.89 3.50
N ILE A 37 9.68 -0.32 4.13
CA ILE A 37 9.75 -0.16 5.59
C ILE A 37 8.57 0.69 6.08
N MET A 38 8.23 1.77 5.38
CA MET A 38 7.11 2.64 5.75
C MET A 38 5.77 1.91 5.67
N VAL A 39 5.54 1.08 4.64
CA VAL A 39 4.34 0.23 4.55
C VAL A 39 4.26 -0.72 5.75
N GLY A 40 5.36 -1.40 6.08
CA GLY A 40 5.42 -2.30 7.23
C GLY A 40 5.12 -1.59 8.55
N LEU A 41 5.75 -0.44 8.79
CA LEU A 41 5.55 0.36 10.01
C LEU A 41 4.10 0.81 10.15
N VAL A 42 3.51 1.33 9.07
CA VAL A 42 2.11 1.80 9.08
C VAL A 42 1.15 0.63 9.30
N ALA A 43 1.41 -0.54 8.70
CA ALA A 43 0.60 -1.72 8.90
C ALA A 43 0.66 -2.25 10.34
N VAL A 44 1.85 -2.27 10.96
CA VAL A 44 2.01 -2.63 12.39
C VAL A 44 1.31 -1.63 13.30
N ALA A 45 1.46 -0.33 13.02
CA ALA A 45 0.75 0.72 13.77
C ALA A 45 -0.77 0.57 13.67
N PHE A 46 -1.29 0.25 12.48
CA PHE A 46 -2.71 -0.01 12.28
C PHE A 46 -3.18 -1.27 13.02
N ALA A 47 -2.42 -2.35 12.98
CA ALA A 47 -2.71 -3.56 13.74
C ALA A 47 -2.79 -3.27 15.24
N ALA A 48 -1.79 -2.56 15.79
CA ALA A 48 -1.78 -2.17 17.20
C ALA A 48 -2.97 -1.25 17.58
N LEU A 49 -3.38 -0.33 16.69
CA LEU A 49 -4.57 0.50 16.88
C LEU A 49 -5.85 -0.34 16.88
N ALA A 50 -5.97 -1.31 15.99
CA ALA A 50 -7.10 -2.22 15.93
C ALA A 50 -7.20 -3.11 17.18
N ASP A 51 -6.07 -3.62 17.69
CA ASP A 51 -6.02 -4.42 18.91
C ASP A 51 -6.38 -3.59 20.15
N LYS A 52 -5.90 -2.35 20.22
CA LYS A 52 -6.32 -1.38 21.26
C LYS A 52 -7.82 -1.07 21.20
N ALA A 53 -8.38 -0.92 20.01
CA ALA A 53 -9.82 -0.73 19.84
C ALA A 53 -10.62 -1.97 20.31
N ALA A 54 -10.15 -3.18 19.98
CA ALA A 54 -10.79 -4.42 20.39
C ALA A 54 -10.72 -4.65 21.91
N THR A 55 -9.59 -4.34 22.55
CA THR A 55 -9.45 -4.42 24.01
C THR A 55 -10.34 -3.41 24.72
N LEU A 56 -10.40 -2.16 24.24
CA LEU A 56 -11.30 -1.15 24.79
C LEU A 56 -12.78 -1.56 24.65
N ARG A 57 -13.17 -2.15 23.52
CA ARG A 57 -14.50 -2.74 23.34
C ARG A 57 -14.80 -3.83 24.37
N ASN A 58 -13.84 -4.72 24.64
CA ASN A 58 -14.01 -5.77 25.64
C ASN A 58 -14.19 -5.19 27.06
N HIS A 59 -13.53 -4.07 27.39
CA HIS A 59 -13.78 -3.36 28.65
C HIS A 59 -15.20 -2.78 28.72
N ILE A 60 -15.71 -2.22 27.62
CA ILE A 60 -17.10 -1.71 27.55
C ILE A 60 -18.11 -2.86 27.73
N LEU A 61 -17.85 -4.01 27.08
CA LEU A 61 -18.64 -5.22 27.23
C LEU A 61 -18.67 -5.76 28.66
N ALA A 62 -17.54 -5.70 29.37
CA ALA A 62 -17.44 -6.13 30.75
C ALA A 62 -18.25 -5.26 31.73
N LEU A 63 -18.50 -4.00 31.39
CA LEU A 63 -19.34 -3.10 32.20
C LEU A 63 -20.83 -3.38 32.02
N SER A 64 -21.30 -3.49 30.77
CA SER A 64 -22.68 -3.89 30.48
C SER A 64 -22.85 -4.30 29.02
N PRO A 65 -23.28 -5.55 28.73
CA PRO A 65 -23.57 -6.00 27.38
C PRO A 65 -24.67 -5.18 26.68
N TRP A 66 -25.58 -4.60 27.45
CA TRP A 66 -26.71 -3.81 26.94
C TRP A 66 -26.29 -2.48 26.31
N LEU A 67 -25.16 -1.91 26.72
CA LEU A 67 -24.62 -0.68 26.10
C LEU A 67 -24.26 -0.92 24.63
N MET A 68 -23.82 -2.13 24.29
CA MET A 68 -23.38 -2.46 22.94
C MET A 68 -24.54 -2.47 21.93
N LEU A 69 -25.79 -2.69 22.38
CA LEU A 69 -27.00 -2.58 21.56
C LEU A 69 -27.23 -1.17 21.03
N GLY A 70 -26.80 -0.13 21.76
CA GLY A 70 -26.85 1.26 21.31
C GLY A 70 -25.57 1.71 20.61
N VAL A 71 -24.41 1.30 21.14
CA VAL A 71 -23.09 1.72 20.64
C VAL A 71 -22.81 1.16 19.24
N LEU A 72 -23.24 -0.07 18.92
CA LEU A 72 -23.03 -0.65 17.60
C LEU A 72 -23.77 0.10 16.49
N PRO A 73 -25.11 0.26 16.54
CA PRO A 73 -25.83 1.01 15.50
C PRO A 73 -25.47 2.49 15.51
N GLY A 74 -25.29 3.12 16.67
CA GLY A 74 -24.88 4.52 16.78
C GLY A 74 -23.47 4.77 16.23
N GLY A 75 -22.53 3.87 16.55
CA GLY A 75 -21.15 3.91 16.07
C GLY A 75 -21.04 3.65 14.57
N LEU A 76 -21.82 2.71 14.03
CA LEU A 76 -21.91 2.49 12.59
C LEU A 76 -22.56 3.66 11.85
N ALA A 77 -23.63 4.24 12.41
CA ALA A 77 -24.26 5.44 11.85
C ALA A 77 -23.28 6.63 11.83
N LEU A 78 -22.56 6.86 12.92
CA LEU A 78 -21.55 7.91 13.01
C LEU A 78 -20.39 7.66 12.05
N SER A 79 -19.88 6.42 12.00
CA SER A 79 -18.80 6.01 11.09
C SER A 79 -19.22 6.24 9.63
N THR A 80 -20.38 5.74 9.22
CA THR A 80 -20.89 5.92 7.85
C THR A 80 -21.16 7.38 7.51
N TRP A 81 -21.66 8.17 8.46
CA TRP A 81 -21.83 9.61 8.31
C TRP A 81 -20.48 10.33 8.10
N LEU A 82 -19.47 10.04 8.92
CA LEU A 82 -18.10 10.55 8.77
C LEU A 82 -17.49 10.17 7.41
N THR A 83 -17.68 8.91 6.96
CA THR A 83 -17.18 8.47 5.64
C THR A 83 -17.86 9.22 4.51
N ARG A 84 -19.18 9.46 4.60
CA ARG A 84 -19.95 10.11 3.52
C ARG A 84 -19.73 11.62 3.47
N THR A 85 -19.50 12.26 4.61
CA THR A 85 -19.33 13.72 4.72
C THR A 85 -17.89 14.15 4.44
N TRP A 86 -16.90 13.56 5.13
CA TRP A 86 -15.51 14.03 5.07
C TRP A 86 -14.61 13.20 4.15
N PHE A 87 -14.86 11.91 4.01
CA PHE A 87 -13.95 10.98 3.32
C PHE A 87 -14.62 10.21 2.17
N ARG A 88 -15.21 10.94 1.22
CA ARG A 88 -15.81 10.37 0.00
C ARG A 88 -14.73 9.63 -0.81
N GLY A 89 -14.71 8.30 -0.69
CA GLY A 89 -13.71 7.42 -1.29
C GLY A 89 -13.14 6.35 -0.35
N ALA A 90 -13.34 6.50 0.96
CA ALA A 90 -12.95 5.50 1.97
C ALA A 90 -13.97 4.35 2.13
N GLN A 91 -15.04 4.33 1.33
CA GLN A 91 -16.13 3.35 1.42
C GLN A 91 -15.67 1.94 1.04
N GLY A 92 -16.29 0.90 1.61
CA GLY A 92 -16.04 -0.51 1.24
C GLY A 92 -14.67 -1.05 1.64
N SER A 93 -14.34 -2.26 1.18
CA SER A 93 -13.18 -3.05 1.64
C SER A 93 -11.82 -2.38 1.37
N GLY A 94 -11.62 -1.74 0.22
CA GLY A 94 -10.32 -1.16 -0.19
C GLY A 94 -9.57 -2.02 -1.20
N ILE A 95 -9.78 -3.34 -1.16
CA ILE A 95 -9.17 -4.28 -2.11
C ILE A 95 -9.69 -4.03 -3.54
N PRO A 96 -11.01 -3.94 -3.80
CA PRO A 96 -11.50 -3.68 -5.15
C PRO A 96 -11.03 -2.32 -5.69
N GLN A 97 -10.90 -1.31 -4.82
CA GLN A 97 -10.38 0.00 -5.21
C GLN A 97 -8.90 -0.05 -5.57
N ALA A 98 -8.09 -0.77 -4.78
CA ALA A 98 -6.67 -0.95 -5.07
C ALA A 98 -6.47 -1.73 -6.39
N ILE A 99 -7.24 -2.80 -6.61
CA ILE A 99 -7.21 -3.58 -7.86
C ILE A 99 -7.66 -2.74 -9.05
N ALA A 100 -8.76 -1.99 -8.93
CA ALA A 100 -9.24 -1.12 -9.99
C ALA A 100 -8.17 -0.10 -10.43
N CYS A 101 -7.41 0.45 -9.48
CA CYS A 101 -6.31 1.37 -9.77
C CYS A 101 -5.12 0.72 -10.50
N MET A 102 -4.98 -0.61 -10.46
CA MET A 102 -3.97 -1.34 -11.23
C MET A 102 -4.35 -1.53 -12.71
N HIS A 103 -5.62 -1.29 -13.07
CA HIS A 103 -6.14 -1.41 -14.44
C HIS A 103 -6.48 -0.04 -15.06
N LEU A 104 -6.46 1.02 -14.27
CA LEU A 104 -6.73 2.38 -14.71
C LEU A 104 -5.44 3.06 -15.18
N ASN A 105 -5.44 3.58 -16.40
CA ASN A 105 -4.36 4.41 -16.93
C ASN A 105 -4.50 5.91 -16.57
N ASP A 106 -5.65 6.30 -16.01
CA ASP A 106 -5.89 7.69 -15.60
C ASP A 106 -5.28 7.96 -14.21
N PHE A 107 -4.14 8.64 -14.20
CA PHE A 107 -3.43 9.04 -12.98
C PHE A 107 -4.26 9.91 -12.05
N ARG A 108 -5.17 10.75 -12.56
CA ARG A 108 -5.98 11.65 -11.72
C ARG A 108 -6.99 10.86 -10.91
N VAL A 109 -7.53 9.79 -11.50
CA VAL A 109 -8.45 8.88 -10.80
C VAL A 109 -7.69 8.06 -9.77
N VAL A 110 -6.54 7.49 -10.14
CA VAL A 110 -5.69 6.73 -9.22
C VAL A 110 -5.25 7.58 -8.03
N ASP A 111 -4.84 8.82 -8.26
CA ASP A 111 -4.46 9.78 -7.21
C ASP A 111 -5.59 10.08 -6.24
N LYS A 112 -6.81 10.21 -6.75
CA LYS A 112 -7.98 10.50 -5.94
C LYS A 112 -8.36 9.30 -5.08
N VAL A 113 -8.18 8.07 -5.58
CA VAL A 113 -8.56 6.82 -4.88
C VAL A 113 -7.46 6.35 -3.91
N LEU A 114 -6.19 6.46 -4.30
CA LEU A 114 -4.98 6.13 -3.50
C LEU A 114 -4.41 7.36 -2.77
N SER A 115 -5.25 8.33 -2.45
CA SER A 115 -4.79 9.48 -1.66
C SER A 115 -4.39 9.04 -0.25
N LEU A 116 -3.22 9.49 0.22
CA LEU A 116 -2.74 9.23 1.58
C LEU A 116 -3.76 9.69 2.65
N LYS A 117 -4.51 10.76 2.36
CA LYS A 117 -5.59 11.25 3.22
C LYS A 117 -6.71 10.21 3.40
N ILE A 118 -7.11 9.55 2.31
CA ILE A 118 -8.13 8.50 2.33
C ILE A 118 -7.59 7.27 3.06
N ALA A 119 -6.33 6.90 2.81
CA ALA A 119 -5.67 5.79 3.48
C ALA A 119 -5.64 5.97 5.01
N ILE A 120 -5.20 7.14 5.49
CA ILE A 120 -5.16 7.48 6.91
C ILE A 120 -6.58 7.53 7.49
N ALA A 121 -7.52 8.19 6.81
CA ALA A 121 -8.90 8.23 7.26
C ALA A 121 -9.47 6.82 7.42
N LYS A 122 -9.17 5.90 6.50
CA LYS A 122 -9.66 4.53 6.52
C LYS A 122 -9.13 3.74 7.71
N ILE A 123 -7.85 3.94 8.09
CA ILE A 123 -7.27 3.37 9.31
C ILE A 123 -8.11 3.78 10.53
N PHE A 124 -8.34 5.09 10.72
CA PHE A 124 -9.10 5.59 11.86
C PHE A 124 -10.56 5.12 11.87
N LEU A 125 -11.22 5.14 10.71
CA LEU A 125 -12.61 4.73 10.57
C LEU A 125 -12.80 3.24 10.81
N THR A 126 -11.87 2.40 10.34
CA THR A 126 -11.89 0.97 10.61
C THR A 126 -11.61 0.68 12.08
N SER A 127 -10.61 1.33 12.69
CA SER A 127 -10.36 1.20 14.14
C SER A 127 -11.56 1.64 14.98
N PHE A 128 -12.24 2.72 14.57
CA PHE A 128 -13.47 3.17 15.23
C PHE A 128 -14.61 2.17 15.05
N GLY A 129 -14.81 1.63 13.83
CA GLY A 129 -15.79 0.58 13.60
C GLY A 129 -15.53 -0.66 14.46
N LEU A 130 -14.28 -1.10 14.55
CA LEU A 130 -13.86 -2.22 15.41
C LEU A 130 -14.12 -1.97 16.89
N LEU A 131 -13.90 -0.73 17.36
CA LEU A 131 -14.23 -0.30 18.71
C LEU A 131 -15.73 -0.39 18.98
N CYS A 132 -16.56 0.02 18.03
CA CYS A 132 -18.03 -0.06 18.14
C CYS A 132 -18.57 -1.50 17.99
N GLY A 133 -17.73 -2.47 17.63
CA GLY A 133 -18.12 -3.88 17.45
C GLY A 133 -18.55 -4.24 16.03
N ALA A 134 -18.22 -3.42 15.04
CA ALA A 134 -18.49 -3.74 13.64
C ALA A 134 -17.69 -4.97 13.20
N SER A 135 -18.32 -5.86 12.42
CA SER A 135 -17.66 -6.97 11.77
C SER A 135 -16.88 -6.49 10.54
N ILE A 136 -15.71 -5.89 10.77
CA ILE A 136 -14.84 -5.33 9.73
C ILE A 136 -13.43 -5.89 9.90
N GLY A 137 -12.90 -6.50 8.84
CA GLY A 137 -11.50 -6.96 8.81
C GLY A 137 -10.51 -5.83 8.55
N ARG A 138 -9.31 -5.95 9.13
CA ARG A 138 -8.16 -5.04 8.86
C ARG A 138 -7.46 -5.31 7.53
N GLU A 139 -7.79 -6.40 6.86
CA GLU A 139 -7.14 -6.86 5.62
C GLU A 139 -7.25 -5.82 4.50
N GLY A 140 -8.48 -5.45 4.12
CA GLY A 140 -8.70 -4.54 2.99
C GLY A 140 -8.12 -3.14 3.18
N PRO A 141 -8.28 -2.49 4.35
CA PRO A 141 -7.65 -1.21 4.62
C PRO A 141 -6.11 -1.27 4.57
N THR A 142 -5.49 -2.35 5.08
CA THR A 142 -4.01 -2.49 5.06
C THR A 142 -3.48 -2.58 3.63
N VAL A 143 -4.17 -3.32 2.75
CA VAL A 143 -3.82 -3.41 1.33
C VAL A 143 -3.91 -2.06 0.63
N GLN A 144 -5.01 -1.33 0.83
CA GLN A 144 -5.20 -0.01 0.22
C GLN A 144 -4.18 1.01 0.73
N VAL A 145 -3.85 0.98 2.02
CA VAL A 145 -2.83 1.86 2.61
C VAL A 145 -1.45 1.55 2.03
N GLY A 146 -1.07 0.28 1.94
CA GLY A 146 0.20 -0.13 1.35
C GLY A 146 0.33 0.31 -0.11
N ALA A 147 -0.74 0.15 -0.88
CA ALA A 147 -0.85 0.64 -2.25
C ALA A 147 -0.70 2.17 -2.33
N ALA A 148 -1.39 2.92 -1.48
CA ALA A 148 -1.35 4.38 -1.45
C ALA A 148 0.03 4.94 -1.06
N ILE A 149 0.71 4.31 -0.10
CA ILE A 149 2.08 4.67 0.29
C ILE A 149 3.03 4.50 -0.89
N MET A 150 3.00 3.34 -1.54
CA MET A 150 3.89 3.07 -2.66
C MET A 150 3.59 3.94 -3.88
N HIS A 151 2.32 4.19 -4.18
CA HIS A 151 1.91 5.16 -5.20
C HIS A 151 2.51 6.54 -4.94
N THR A 152 2.43 7.01 -3.69
CA THR A 152 2.99 8.31 -3.28
C THR A 152 4.51 8.34 -3.40
N VAL A 153 5.20 7.26 -3.03
CA VAL A 153 6.65 7.12 -3.20
C VAL A 153 7.03 7.18 -4.68
N GLY A 154 6.30 6.48 -5.56
CA GLY A 154 6.53 6.52 -7.00
C GLY A 154 6.34 7.91 -7.60
N ARG A 155 5.32 8.64 -7.12
CA ARG A 155 5.10 10.05 -7.50
C ARG A 155 6.23 10.96 -7.04
N PHE A 156 6.69 10.80 -5.81
CA PHE A 156 7.81 11.58 -5.28
C PHE A 156 9.10 11.36 -6.07
N MET A 157 9.28 10.16 -6.64
CA MET A 157 10.39 9.83 -7.54
C MET A 157 10.23 10.36 -8.97
N GLY A 158 9.09 10.99 -9.31
CA GLY A 158 8.80 11.44 -10.67
C GLY A 158 8.53 10.30 -11.65
N ILE A 159 8.01 9.16 -11.18
CA ILE A 159 7.59 8.06 -12.05
C ILE A 159 6.23 8.43 -12.65
N HIS A 160 6.23 8.79 -13.93
CA HIS A 160 5.04 9.11 -14.73
C HIS A 160 4.62 7.97 -15.67
N ASP A 161 5.39 6.88 -15.71
CA ASP A 161 5.09 5.69 -16.50
C ASP A 161 4.00 4.86 -15.80
N PRO A 162 2.82 4.65 -16.45
CA PRO A 162 1.71 3.90 -15.86
C PRO A 162 2.13 2.49 -15.45
N VAL A 163 2.97 1.83 -16.25
CA VAL A 163 3.39 0.44 -16.03
C VAL A 163 4.18 0.33 -14.73
N ARG A 164 5.12 1.26 -14.51
CA ARG A 164 5.95 1.30 -13.29
C ARG A 164 5.12 1.69 -12.07
N GLN A 165 4.18 2.62 -12.23
CA GLN A 165 3.26 2.99 -11.14
C GLN A 165 2.36 1.83 -10.74
N HIS A 166 1.78 1.11 -11.68
CA HIS A 166 0.99 -0.10 -11.41
C HIS A 166 1.82 -1.19 -10.74
N ALA A 167 3.09 -1.36 -11.13
CA ALA A 167 4.00 -2.29 -10.46
C ALA A 167 4.23 -1.89 -9.00
N LEU A 168 4.37 -0.59 -8.71
CA LEU A 168 4.59 -0.07 -7.36
C LEU A 168 3.32 -0.21 -6.49
N ILE A 169 2.14 0.09 -7.06
CA ILE A 169 0.84 -0.13 -6.42
C ILE A 169 0.62 -1.62 -6.12
N LYS A 170 0.95 -2.51 -7.05
CA LYS A 170 0.91 -3.97 -6.84
C LYS A 170 1.84 -4.41 -5.72
N ALA A 171 3.08 -3.93 -5.71
CA ALA A 171 4.05 -4.23 -4.67
C ALA A 171 3.59 -3.72 -3.29
N GLY A 172 3.07 -2.49 -3.21
CA GLY A 172 2.54 -1.92 -1.97
C GLY A 172 1.30 -2.64 -1.47
N GLY A 173 0.38 -3.01 -2.37
CA GLY A 173 -0.79 -3.82 -2.06
C GLY A 173 -0.39 -5.19 -1.51
N ALA A 174 0.53 -5.90 -2.17
CA ALA A 174 1.05 -7.18 -1.71
C ALA A 174 1.75 -7.06 -0.35
N ALA A 175 2.57 -6.03 -0.13
CA ALA A 175 3.18 -5.76 1.18
C ALA A 175 2.10 -5.52 2.26
N GLY A 176 1.02 -4.83 1.92
CA GLY A 176 -0.13 -4.65 2.81
C GLY A 176 -0.86 -5.95 3.13
N VAL A 177 -1.05 -6.86 2.15
CA VAL A 177 -1.61 -8.20 2.39
C VAL A 177 -0.71 -8.99 3.34
N ALA A 178 0.60 -9.02 3.07
CA ALA A 178 1.58 -9.73 3.89
C ALA A 178 1.56 -9.25 5.35
N ALA A 179 1.48 -7.93 5.56
CA ALA A 179 1.42 -7.34 6.89
C ALA A 179 0.06 -7.59 7.58
N ALA A 180 -1.05 -7.62 6.84
CA ALA A 180 -2.36 -7.93 7.40
C ALA A 180 -2.41 -9.35 7.96
N PHE A 181 -1.93 -10.34 7.21
CA PHE A 181 -1.99 -11.74 7.62
C PHE A 181 -0.79 -12.20 8.45
N ASN A 182 0.21 -11.33 8.66
CA ASN A 182 1.48 -11.71 9.28
C ASN A 182 2.14 -12.93 8.59
N THR A 183 1.90 -13.10 7.29
CA THR A 183 2.34 -14.25 6.50
C THR A 183 3.09 -13.77 5.24
N PRO A 184 4.40 -13.49 5.35
CA PRO A 184 5.16 -13.01 4.20
C PRO A 184 5.33 -14.08 3.11
N TRP A 185 5.44 -15.37 3.46
CA TRP A 185 5.77 -16.44 2.51
C TRP A 185 4.65 -16.73 1.48
N PRO A 186 3.39 -16.98 1.89
CA PRO A 186 2.31 -17.23 0.92
C PRO A 186 2.08 -16.03 -0.02
N VAL A 187 2.21 -14.81 0.52
CA VAL A 187 2.03 -13.58 -0.24
C VAL A 187 3.17 -13.34 -1.22
N LEU A 188 4.41 -13.68 -0.85
CA LEU A 188 5.55 -13.66 -1.77
C LEU A 188 5.35 -14.65 -2.92
N CYS A 189 4.97 -15.89 -2.63
CA CYS A 189 4.68 -16.90 -3.66
C CYS A 189 3.57 -16.42 -4.62
N LEU A 190 2.51 -15.81 -4.10
CA LEU A 190 1.43 -15.23 -4.89
C LEU A 190 1.94 -14.10 -5.79
N ALA A 191 2.73 -13.17 -5.24
CA ALA A 191 3.31 -12.07 -6.02
C ALA A 191 4.24 -12.57 -7.13
N LEU A 192 5.06 -13.59 -6.85
CA LEU A 192 5.93 -14.25 -7.83
C LEU A 192 5.12 -14.94 -8.94
N LYS A 193 3.99 -15.58 -8.61
CA LYS A 193 3.07 -16.19 -9.59
C LYS A 193 2.46 -15.15 -10.55
N SER A 194 2.24 -13.92 -10.08
CA SER A 194 1.63 -12.85 -10.88
C SER A 194 2.62 -12.08 -11.77
N LEU A 195 3.92 -12.27 -11.60
CA LEU A 195 4.97 -11.65 -12.42
C LEU A 195 5.11 -12.24 -13.85
N PRO A 196 5.09 -13.57 -14.09
CA PRO A 196 5.27 -14.15 -15.43
C PRO A 196 4.15 -13.79 -16.41
N THR A 197 2.98 -13.37 -15.94
CA THR A 197 1.86 -12.94 -16.79
C THR A 197 2.16 -11.67 -17.60
N LEU A 198 3.27 -10.97 -17.31
CA LEU A 198 3.72 -9.80 -18.07
C LEU A 198 4.80 -10.12 -19.12
N THR A 199 5.37 -11.34 -19.12
CA THR A 199 6.51 -11.67 -19.99
C THR A 199 6.25 -12.86 -20.92
N ASN A 200 5.19 -13.64 -20.73
CA ASN A 200 4.93 -14.78 -21.61
C ASN A 200 3.45 -15.17 -21.69
N ASN A 201 2.96 -15.35 -22.92
CA ASN A 201 1.73 -16.06 -23.26
C ASN A 201 1.92 -17.57 -23.02
N ALA A 202 2.19 -18.00 -21.78
CA ALA A 202 2.32 -19.41 -21.44
C ALA A 202 1.21 -19.83 -20.47
N PRO A 203 0.48 -20.93 -20.76
CA PRO A 203 -0.67 -21.36 -19.98
C PRO A 203 -0.26 -21.77 -18.56
N ALA A 204 -1.13 -21.43 -17.61
CA ALA A 204 -0.97 -21.73 -16.20
C ALA A 204 -0.81 -23.25 -15.97
N ALA A 205 0.31 -23.67 -15.39
CA ALA A 205 0.40 -24.98 -14.78
C ALA A 205 -0.45 -25.02 -13.49
N PRO A 206 -1.31 -26.05 -13.32
CA PRO A 206 -2.05 -26.26 -12.08
C PRO A 206 -1.13 -26.86 -11.01
N CYS A 207 -1.37 -26.45 -9.76
CA CYS A 207 -1.03 -27.29 -8.60
C CYS A 207 -2.24 -28.17 -8.30
#